data_AF-A0A3E3E645-F1
#
_entry.id   AF-A0A3E3E645-F1
#
_cell.length_a   1.000
_cell.length_b   1.000
_cell.length_c   1.000
_cell.angle_alpha   90.00
_cell.angle_beta   90.00
_cell.angle_gamma   90.00
#
_symmetry.space_group_name_H-M   'P 1'
#
loop_
_entity.id
_entity.type
_entity.pdbx_description
1 polymer ?
#
loop_
_entity_poly.entity_id
_entity_poly.type
_entity_poly.pdbx_seq_one_letter_code
_entity_poly.pdbx_strand_id
1 'polypeptide(L)'
;MRFPSKEIVERVRRQYPVGCRVQLTHMDDVQAPPIGTKGTVVGVDDTASIMVAWDNGSGLNVVYGEDSCRKLDSVKVTCYGSTETWDSRKDAMEFYLRAMASSEGSEQSRYSKVYTELAMGLPDCTDEE
;
A
#
# COMPACT_ATOMS: atom_id res chain seq x y z
N MET A 1 -17.61 3.89 25.47
CA MET A 1 -17.18 3.15 24.28
C MET A 1 -17.28 1.67 24.56
N ARG A 2 -17.82 0.86 23.64
CA ARG A 2 -17.83 -0.61 23.78
C ARG A 2 -16.60 -1.13 23.04
N PHE A 3 -15.64 -1.71 23.76
CA PHE A 3 -14.44 -2.24 23.15
C PHE A 3 -14.77 -3.38 22.17
N PRO A 4 -14.12 -3.43 20.99
CA PRO A 4 -14.27 -4.57 20.09
C PRO A 4 -13.82 -5.87 20.74
N SER A 5 -14.36 -6.99 20.28
CA SER A 5 -13.87 -8.30 20.72
C SER A 5 -12.46 -8.55 20.19
N LYS A 6 -11.71 -9.42 20.88
CA LYS A 6 -10.38 -9.85 20.43
C LYS A 6 -10.40 -10.38 18.99
N GLU A 7 -11.47 -11.08 18.59
CA GLU A 7 -11.65 -11.58 17.23
C GLU A 7 -11.73 -10.45 16.19
N ILE A 8 -12.38 -9.33 16.53
CA ILE A 8 -12.44 -8.15 15.65
C ILE A 8 -11.05 -7.52 15.51
N VAL A 9 -10.34 -7.33 16.62
CA VAL A 9 -8.98 -6.76 16.62
C VAL A 9 -8.04 -7.61 15.74
N GLU A 10 -8.07 -8.93 15.91
CA GLU A 10 -7.25 -9.85 15.11
C GLU A 10 -7.64 -9.85 13.62
N ARG A 11 -8.93 -9.68 13.31
CA ARG A 11 -9.38 -9.53 11.92
C ARG A 11 -8.82 -8.24 11.30
N VAL A 12 -8.88 -7.12 12.01
CA VAL A 12 -8.34 -5.83 11.52
C VAL A 12 -6.82 -5.92 11.32
N ARG A 13 -6.09 -6.55 12.26
CA ARG A 13 -4.65 -6.82 12.13
C ARG A 13 -4.29 -7.61 10.86
N ARG A 14 -5.09 -8.63 10.52
CA ARG A 14 -4.89 -9.43 9.30
C ARG A 14 -5.20 -8.62 8.03
N GLN A 15 -6.21 -7.77 8.08
CA GLN A 15 -6.62 -6.95 6.95
C GLN A 15 -5.61 -5.82 6.67
N TYR A 16 -5.09 -5.21 7.72
CA TYR A 16 -4.16 -4.08 7.69
C TYR A 16 -2.86 -4.43 8.45
N PRO A 17 -2.01 -5.30 7.87
CA PRO A 17 -0.73 -5.63 8.47
C PRO A 17 0.23 -4.43 8.42
N VAL A 18 1.23 -4.42 9.30
CA VAL A 18 2.29 -3.41 9.32
C VAL A 18 3.01 -3.37 7.96
N GLY A 19 3.27 -2.16 7.45
CA GLY A 19 3.87 -1.92 6.14
C GLY A 19 2.86 -1.85 4.99
N CYS A 20 1.59 -2.16 5.23
CA CYS A 20 0.53 -2.02 4.22
C CYS A 20 0.27 -0.55 3.88
N ARG A 21 0.10 -0.25 2.59
CA ARG A 21 -0.33 1.08 2.13
C ARG A 21 -1.85 1.23 2.21
N VAL A 22 -2.29 2.38 2.70
CA VAL A 22 -3.71 2.72 2.85
C VAL A 22 -3.98 4.14 2.34
N GLN A 23 -5.25 4.40 2.04
CA GLN A 23 -5.74 5.72 1.68
C GLN A 23 -6.94 6.09 2.55
N LEU A 24 -6.94 7.31 3.10
CA LEU A 24 -8.04 7.82 3.87
C LEU A 24 -9.27 8.01 2.99
N THR A 25 -10.41 7.49 3.42
CA THR A 25 -11.70 7.61 2.72
C THR A 25 -12.75 8.37 3.53
N HIS A 26 -12.64 8.38 4.86
CA HIS A 26 -13.52 9.13 5.74
C HIS A 26 -12.85 9.35 7.10
N MET A 27 -12.98 10.56 7.64
CA MET A 27 -12.64 10.95 9.00
C MET A 27 -13.32 12.29 9.26
N ASP A 28 -14.14 12.38 10.32
CA ASP A 28 -14.88 13.59 10.68
C ASP A 28 -14.19 14.29 11.86
N ASP A 29 -13.00 14.83 11.59
CA ASP A 29 -12.19 15.57 12.56
C ASP A 29 -11.60 16.83 11.90
N VAL A 30 -11.52 17.93 12.65
CA VAL A 30 -10.97 19.22 12.15
C VAL A 30 -9.50 19.11 11.78
N GLN A 31 -8.76 18.20 12.42
CA GLN A 31 -7.35 17.92 12.18
C GLN A 31 -7.15 16.73 11.22
N ALA A 32 -8.22 16.19 10.64
CA ALA A 32 -8.15 15.09 9.70
C ALA A 32 -7.23 15.44 8.51
N PRO A 33 -6.37 14.51 8.07
CA PRO A 33 -5.69 14.71 6.80
C PRO A 33 -6.74 14.75 5.66
N PRO A 34 -6.47 15.44 4.54
CA PRO A 34 -7.42 15.49 3.43
C PRO A 34 -7.84 14.09 2.96
N ILE A 35 -9.10 13.91 2.58
CA ILE A 35 -9.55 12.66 1.97
C ILE A 35 -8.70 12.35 0.74
N GLY A 36 -8.30 11.10 0.61
CA GLY A 36 -7.36 10.66 -0.41
C GLY A 36 -5.89 10.71 0.02
N THR A 37 -5.58 11.26 1.19
CA THR A 37 -4.22 11.17 1.77
C THR A 37 -3.85 9.71 1.95
N LYS A 38 -2.62 9.36 1.58
CA LYS A 38 -2.08 8.01 1.69
C LYS A 38 -1.15 7.90 2.89
N GLY A 39 -0.97 6.68 3.36
CA GLY A 39 -0.11 6.40 4.50
C GLY A 39 0.25 4.94 4.61
N THR A 40 1.19 4.66 5.51
CA THR A 40 1.68 3.31 5.78
C THR A 40 1.23 2.88 7.16
N VAL A 41 0.60 1.71 7.26
CA VAL A 41 0.17 1.13 8.53
C VAL A 41 1.39 0.79 9.38
N VAL A 42 1.42 1.30 10.61
CA VAL A 42 2.48 1.02 11.60
C VAL A 42 2.00 0.06 12.70
N GLY A 43 0.69 -0.17 12.81
CA GLY A 43 0.12 -1.20 13.69
C GLY A 43 -1.39 -1.08 13.86
N VAL A 44 -1.95 -1.95 14.70
CA VAL A 44 -3.37 -1.92 15.11
C VAL A 44 -3.43 -2.13 16.62
N ASP A 45 -4.04 -1.18 17.33
CA ASP A 45 -4.15 -1.20 18.78
C ASP A 45 -5.25 -2.14 19.30
N ASP A 46 -5.43 -2.18 20.61
CA ASP A 46 -6.43 -3.02 21.29
C ASP A 46 -7.87 -2.53 21.13
N THR A 47 -8.06 -1.31 20.63
CA THR A 47 -9.36 -0.74 20.22
C THR A 47 -9.69 -1.02 18.75
N ALA A 48 -8.85 -1.82 18.07
CA ALA A 48 -8.90 -2.08 16.63
C ALA A 48 -8.67 -0.84 15.75
N SER A 49 -8.16 0.26 16.30
CA SER A 49 -7.81 1.44 15.52
C SER A 49 -6.52 1.19 14.75
N ILE A 50 -6.48 1.63 13.50
CA ILE A 50 -5.33 1.44 12.61
C ILE A 50 -4.41 2.64 12.81
N MET A 51 -3.19 2.36 13.26
CA MET A 51 -2.14 3.35 13.39
C MET A 51 -1.48 3.54 12.02
N VAL A 52 -1.47 4.76 11.51
CA VAL A 52 -1.00 5.09 10.17
C VAL A 52 0.03 6.21 10.25
N ALA A 53 1.20 6.00 9.65
CA ALA A 53 2.11 7.08 9.31
C ALA A 53 1.63 7.69 8.00
N TRP A 54 0.88 8.80 8.08
CA TRP A 54 0.36 9.49 6.90
C TRP A 54 1.49 10.24 6.16
N ASP A 55 1.44 10.22 4.83
CA ASP A 55 2.48 10.83 3.99
C ASP A 55 2.56 12.36 4.17
N ASN A 56 1.47 12.98 4.63
CA ASN A 56 1.44 14.41 4.97
C ASN A 56 1.93 14.73 6.38
N GLY A 57 2.39 13.73 7.15
CA GLY A 57 2.87 13.88 8.52
C GLY A 57 1.79 13.91 9.60
N SER A 58 0.52 13.68 9.28
CA SER A 58 -0.52 13.54 10.30
C SER A 58 -0.25 12.33 11.22
N GLY A 59 -0.55 12.50 12.51
CA GLY A 59 -0.44 11.46 13.54
C GLY A 59 -1.78 10.84 13.95
N LEU A 60 -2.87 11.13 13.24
CA LEU A 60 -4.20 10.59 13.58
C LEU A 60 -4.32 9.12 13.16
N ASN A 61 -4.91 8.32 14.03
CA ASN A 61 -5.26 6.92 13.74
C ASN A 61 -6.61 6.86 13.00
N VAL A 62 -6.87 5.73 12.33
CA VAL A 62 -8.20 5.42 11.77
C VAL A 62 -8.97 4.65 12.83
N VAL A 63 -9.91 5.32 13.50
CA VAL A 63 -10.71 4.77 14.61
C VAL A 63 -11.72 3.74 14.10
N TYR A 64 -11.73 2.56 14.72
CA TYR A 64 -12.64 1.48 14.32
C TYR A 64 -14.10 1.85 14.52
N GLY A 65 -14.87 1.86 13.42
CA GLY A 65 -16.31 2.14 13.44
C GLY A 65 -16.67 3.63 13.35
N GLU A 66 -15.68 4.52 13.34
CA GLU A 66 -15.86 5.97 13.20
C GLU A 66 -15.20 6.46 11.89
N ASP A 67 -13.93 6.09 11.68
CA ASP A 67 -13.18 6.46 10.48
C ASP A 67 -13.15 5.33 9.45
N SER A 68 -12.67 5.63 8.23
CA SER A 68 -12.48 4.61 7.20
C SER A 68 -11.28 4.88 6.31
N CYS A 69 -10.50 3.84 6.08
CA CYS A 69 -9.46 3.80 5.06
C CYS A 69 -9.55 2.55 4.18
N ARG A 70 -9.15 2.68 2.92
CA ARG A 70 -9.03 1.53 2.01
C ARG A 70 -7.59 1.06 1.91
N LYS A 71 -7.40 -0.26 1.88
CA LYS A 71 -6.12 -0.88 1.54
C LYS A 71 -5.81 -0.66 0.07
N LEU A 72 -4.57 -0.29 -0.23
CA LEU A 72 -4.07 -0.15 -1.59
C LEU A 72 -3.42 -1.47 -2.05
N ASP A 73 -3.54 -1.77 -3.34
CA ASP A 73 -2.81 -2.90 -3.97
C ASP A 73 -1.38 -2.43 -4.29
N SER A 74 -0.63 -2.12 -3.24
CA SER A 74 0.71 -1.58 -3.36
C SER A 74 1.73 -2.67 -3.66
N VAL A 75 2.72 -2.34 -4.49
CA VAL A 75 3.81 -3.23 -4.87
C VAL A 75 5.15 -2.53 -4.69
N LYS A 76 6.15 -3.27 -4.20
CA LYS A 76 7.54 -2.82 -4.21
C LYS A 76 8.20 -3.36 -5.46
N VAL A 77 8.86 -2.49 -6.21
CA VAL A 77 9.56 -2.87 -7.43
C VAL A 77 11.00 -2.43 -7.34
N THR A 78 11.93 -3.38 -7.47
CA THR A 78 13.36 -3.11 -7.61
C THR A 78 13.75 -3.28 -9.08
N CYS A 79 14.13 -2.20 -9.74
CA CYS A 79 14.60 -2.24 -11.13
C CYS A 79 15.89 -1.41 -11.23
N TYR A 80 16.92 -1.92 -11.91
CA TYR A 80 18.23 -1.25 -11.98
C TYR A 80 18.85 -0.93 -10.59
N GLY A 81 18.61 -1.79 -9.60
CA GLY A 81 19.08 -1.60 -8.22
C GLY A 81 18.37 -0.46 -7.45
N SER A 82 17.35 0.17 -8.03
CA SER A 82 16.52 1.17 -7.36
C SER A 82 15.19 0.55 -6.96
N THR A 83 14.80 0.69 -5.69
CA THR A 83 13.51 0.21 -5.17
C THR A 83 12.51 1.35 -5.06
N GLU A 84 11.34 1.18 -5.67
CA GLU A 84 10.22 2.10 -5.58
C GLU A 84 8.97 1.39 -5.05
N THR A 85 8.19 2.07 -4.21
CA THR A 85 6.88 1.59 -3.77
C THR A 85 5.79 2.25 -4.59
N TRP A 86 5.01 1.44 -5.28
CA TRP A 86 3.87 1.87 -6.06
C TRP A 86 2.61 1.66 -5.24
N ASP A 87 1.74 2.66 -5.19
CA ASP A 87 0.45 2.58 -4.49
C ASP A 87 -0.62 1.78 -5.29
N SER A 88 -0.31 1.41 -6.54
CA SER A 88 -1.20 0.68 -7.45
C SER A 88 -0.40 -0.27 -8.33
N ARG A 89 -0.62 -1.57 -8.18
CA ARG A 89 -0.08 -2.60 -9.09
C ARG A 89 -0.42 -2.33 -10.53
N LYS A 90 -1.65 -1.87 -10.80
CA LYS A 90 -2.10 -1.53 -12.15
C LYS A 90 -1.24 -0.43 -12.77
N ASP A 91 -0.94 0.61 -11.99
CA ASP A 91 -0.15 1.74 -12.46
C ASP A 91 1.30 1.31 -12.71
N ALA A 92 1.85 0.46 -11.82
CA ALA A 92 3.17 -0.16 -12.02
C ALA A 92 3.19 -1.01 -13.30
N MET A 93 2.18 -1.87 -13.51
CA MET A 93 2.08 -2.70 -14.71
C MET A 93 2.00 -1.86 -15.99
N GLU A 94 1.23 -0.77 -15.99
CA GLU A 94 1.12 0.13 -17.13
C GLU A 94 2.46 0.81 -17.45
N PHE A 95 3.20 1.23 -16.41
CA PHE A 95 4.55 1.77 -16.57
C PHE A 95 5.49 0.75 -17.22
N TYR A 96 5.61 -0.44 -16.67
CA TYR A 96 6.55 -1.46 -17.17
C TYR A 96 6.14 -2.02 -18.54
N LEU A 97 4.84 -2.07 -18.85
CA LEU A 97 4.36 -2.42 -20.18
C LEU A 97 4.80 -1.39 -21.22
N ARG A 98 4.65 -0.09 -20.94
CA ARG A 98 5.09 0.99 -21.84
C ARG A 98 6.61 1.03 -21.99
N ALA A 99 7.34 0.81 -20.90
CA ALA A 99 8.81 0.75 -20.89
C ALA A 99 9.30 -0.39 -21.79
N MET A 100 8.73 -1.59 -21.64
CA MET A 100 9.04 -2.77 -22.49
C MET A 100 8.70 -2.54 -23.97
N ALA A 101 7.61 -1.82 -24.28
CA ALA A 101 7.24 -1.50 -25.66
C ALA A 101 8.16 -0.45 -26.32
N SER A 102 8.93 0.28 -25.51
CA SER A 102 9.78 1.39 -25.96
C SER A 102 11.28 1.10 -25.84
N SER A 103 11.65 -0.12 -25.46
CA SER A 103 13.04 -0.55 -25.28
C SER A 103 13.33 -1.86 -26.02
N GLU A 104 14.60 -2.19 -26.14
CA GLU A 104 15.08 -3.41 -26.81
C GLU A 104 16.20 -4.09 -26.02
N GLY A 105 16.51 -5.34 -26.37
CA GLY A 105 17.64 -6.09 -25.81
C GLY A 105 17.55 -6.33 -24.31
N SER A 106 18.65 -6.06 -23.58
CA SER A 106 18.75 -6.36 -22.15
C SER A 106 17.83 -5.50 -21.28
N GLU A 107 17.54 -4.26 -21.69
CA GLU A 107 16.60 -3.38 -20.98
C GLU A 107 15.17 -3.91 -21.08
N GLN A 108 14.72 -4.27 -22.28
CA GLN A 108 13.40 -4.87 -22.50
C GLN A 108 13.21 -6.15 -21.68
N SER A 109 14.26 -6.98 -21.59
CA SER A 109 14.24 -8.23 -20.83
C SER A 109 14.00 -7.98 -19.33
N ARG A 110 14.62 -6.93 -18.77
CA ARG A 110 14.43 -6.52 -17.36
C ARG A 110 13.00 -6.07 -17.10
N TYR A 111 12.45 -5.18 -17.94
CA TYR A 111 11.07 -4.71 -17.79
C TYR A 111 10.05 -5.85 -17.96
N SER A 112 10.31 -6.79 -18.88
CA SER A 112 9.46 -7.97 -19.06
C SER A 112 9.43 -8.86 -17.82
N LYS A 113 10.57 -9.01 -17.12
CA LYS A 113 10.62 -9.79 -15.88
C LYS A 113 9.79 -9.15 -14.78
N VAL A 114 10.02 -7.86 -14.52
CA VAL A 114 9.23 -7.09 -13.54
C VAL A 114 7.74 -7.15 -13.86
N TYR A 115 7.36 -6.96 -15.13
CA TYR A 115 5.96 -7.05 -15.56
C TYR A 115 5.36 -8.43 -15.30
N THR A 116 6.12 -9.50 -15.53
CA THR A 116 5.69 -10.88 -15.27
C THR A 116 5.42 -11.11 -13.79
N GLU A 117 6.33 -10.68 -12.92
CA GLU A 117 6.17 -10.78 -11.46
C GLU A 117 4.98 -9.97 -10.95
N LEU A 118 4.77 -8.76 -11.50
CA LEU A 118 3.58 -7.96 -11.22
C LEU A 118 2.29 -8.68 -11.64
N ALA A 119 2.27 -9.29 -12.83
CA ALA A 119 1.12 -10.04 -13.35
C ALA A 119 0.84 -11.33 -12.55
N MET A 120 1.89 -11.95 -11.98
CA MET A 120 1.76 -13.10 -11.06
C MET A 120 1.23 -12.71 -9.68
N GLY A 121 1.04 -11.43 -9.40
CA GLY A 121 0.51 -10.96 -8.13
C GLY A 121 1.56 -10.89 -7.02
N LEU A 122 2.86 -10.89 -7.34
CA LEU A 122 3.92 -10.79 -6.33
C LEU A 122 3.91 -9.40 -5.68
N PRO A 123 4.05 -9.30 -4.34
CA PRO A 123 4.06 -8.01 -3.63
C PRO A 123 5.40 -7.27 -3.76
N ASP A 124 6.48 -8.01 -3.96
CA ASP A 124 7.84 -7.54 -4.17
C ASP A 124 8.30 -8.09 -5.52
N CYS A 125 8.59 -7.21 -6.48
CA CYS A 125 8.98 -7.56 -7.85
C CYS A 125 10.38 -7.04 -8.16
N THR A 126 11.17 -7.77 -8.94
CA THR A 126 12.56 -7.41 -9.26
C THR A 126 13.00 -7.81 -10.67
N ASP A 127 13.96 -7.08 -11.24
CA ASP A 127 14.68 -7.48 -12.45
C ASP A 127 15.89 -8.40 -12.18
N GLU A 128 16.25 -8.62 -10.90
CA GLU A 128 17.36 -9.48 -10.47
C GLU A 128 16.97 -10.96 -10.43
N GLU A 129 17.91 -11.88 -10.72
CA GLU A 129 17.72 -13.35 -10.69
C GLU A 129 17.33 -13.93 -9.33
#